data_AF-A0AAV0XAA7-F1
#
_entry.id   AF-A0AAV0XAA7-F1
#
_cell.length_a   1.000
_cell.length_b   1.000
_cell.length_c   1.000
_cell.angle_alpha   90.00
_cell.angle_beta   90.00
_cell.angle_gamma   90.00
#
_symmetry.space_group_name_H-M   'P 1'
#
loop_
_entity.id
_entity.type
_entity.pdbx_description
1 polymer ?
#
loop_
_entity_poly.entity_id
_entity_poly.type
_entity_poly.pdbx_seq_one_letter_code
_entity_poly.pdbx_strand_id
1 'polypeptide(L)'
;MGRMVLVPIVLKDVMEFWMYKGLSGFRFDAVDYLYENVSLLDEPFLPGKSNSTEYMDLDHVYTRSQPENIIIVLEWRAFMESFTKSKNQCRP
;
A
#
# COMPACT_ATOMS: atom_id res chain seq x y z
N MET A 1 -11.48 9.94 -16.22
CA MET A 1 -11.08 9.63 -14.83
C MET A 1 -11.23 8.13 -14.63
N GLY A 2 -10.15 7.38 -14.86
CA GLY A 2 -10.15 5.92 -14.99
C GLY A 2 -10.33 5.24 -13.63
N ARG A 3 -11.12 4.16 -13.60
CA ARG A 3 -11.43 3.37 -12.40
C ARG A 3 -10.17 2.71 -11.83
N MET A 4 -9.51 3.35 -10.86
CA MET A 4 -8.55 2.70 -9.96
C MET A 4 -9.30 2.13 -8.74
N VAL A 5 -10.35 1.36 -8.97
CA VAL A 5 -11.17 0.73 -7.90
C VAL A 5 -10.94 -0.79 -7.85
N LEU A 6 -10.36 -1.38 -8.90
CA LEU A 6 -10.22 -2.83 -9.01
C LEU A 6 -9.03 -3.40 -8.22
N VAL A 7 -7.91 -2.68 -8.16
CA VAL A 7 -6.69 -3.18 -7.49
C VAL A 7 -6.87 -3.37 -5.97
N PRO A 8 -7.51 -2.44 -5.23
CA PRO A 8 -7.80 -2.64 -3.81
C PRO A 8 -8.70 -3.84 -3.50
N ILE A 9 -9.58 -4.21 -4.44
CA ILE A 9 -10.52 -5.34 -4.29
C ILE A 9 -9.76 -6.67 -4.44
N VAL A 10 -8.96 -6.81 -5.50
CA VAL A 10 -8.21 -8.04 -5.78
C VAL A 10 -7.24 -8.39 -4.63
N LEU A 11 -6.62 -7.39 -4.00
CA LEU A 11 -5.72 -7.65 -2.88
C LEU A 11 -6.45 -8.17 -1.63
N LYS A 12 -7.67 -7.67 -1.36
CA LYS A 12 -8.49 -8.16 -0.23
C LYS A 12 -8.86 -9.64 -0.42
N ASP A 13 -9.15 -10.07 -1.66
CA ASP A 13 -9.42 -11.49 -1.97
C ASP A 13 -8.19 -12.38 -1.69
N VAL A 14 -6.99 -11.93 -2.05
CA VAL A 14 -5.74 -12.65 -1.76
C VAL A 14 -5.49 -12.73 -0.25
N MET A 15 -5.72 -11.63 0.48
CA MET A 15 -5.62 -11.62 1.93
C MET A 15 -6.62 -12.61 2.55
N GLU A 16 -7.87 -12.61 2.09
CA GLU A 16 -8.91 -13.53 2.56
C GLU A 16 -8.49 -14.99 2.39
N PHE A 17 -7.97 -15.34 1.21
CA PHE A 17 -7.49 -16.68 0.91
C PHE A 17 -6.45 -17.18 1.93
N TRP A 18 -5.46 -16.35 2.25
CA TRP A 18 -4.40 -16.73 3.20
C TRP A 18 -4.90 -16.76 4.64
N MET A 19 -5.75 -15.81 5.05
CA MET A 19 -6.37 -15.83 6.37
C MET A 19 -7.27 -17.05 6.57
N TYR A 20 -8.01 -17.47 5.53
CA TYR A 20 -8.83 -18.68 5.56
C TYR A 20 -7.99 -19.95 5.80
N LYS A 21 -6.73 -19.98 5.33
CA LYS A 21 -5.78 -21.07 5.59
C LYS A 21 -5.18 -21.06 7.01
N GLY A 22 -5.52 -20.09 7.85
CA GLY A 22 -5.05 -20.01 9.23
C GLY A 22 -3.78 -19.18 9.43
N LEU A 23 -3.43 -18.32 8.46
CA LEU A 23 -2.32 -17.37 8.61
C LEU A 23 -2.65 -16.32 9.69
N SER A 24 -1.71 -16.08 10.61
CA SER A 24 -1.93 -15.22 11.78
C SER A 24 -1.75 -13.71 11.50
N GLY A 25 -1.16 -13.33 10.36
CA GLY A 25 -0.97 -11.93 9.99
C GLY A 25 0.02 -11.73 8.84
N PHE A 26 0.08 -10.51 8.33
CA PHE A 26 0.89 -10.14 7.17
C PHE A 26 1.99 -9.15 7.53
N ARG A 27 3.11 -9.24 6.82
CA ARG A 27 4.10 -8.15 6.69
C ARG A 27 3.99 -7.61 5.27
N PHE A 28 3.60 -6.36 5.13
CA PHE A 28 3.54 -5.69 3.83
C PHE A 28 4.93 -5.18 3.46
N ASP A 29 5.44 -5.63 2.31
CA ASP A 29 6.67 -5.12 1.74
C ASP A 29 6.42 -3.80 0.99
N ALA A 30 7.45 -2.96 0.90
CA ALA A 30 7.44 -1.76 0.06
C ALA A 30 6.19 -0.85 0.22
N VAL A 31 5.60 -0.76 1.42
CA VAL A 31 4.39 0.05 1.72
C VAL A 31 4.57 1.52 1.33
N ASP A 32 5.80 1.99 1.37
CA ASP A 32 6.18 3.35 0.99
C ASP A 32 5.93 3.66 -0.50
N TYR A 33 5.77 2.65 -1.34
CA TYR A 33 5.68 2.75 -2.80
C TYR A 33 4.27 2.43 -3.36
N LEU A 34 3.22 2.49 -2.53
CA LEU A 34 1.88 2.07 -2.97
C LEU A 34 1.21 3.07 -3.91
N TYR A 35 1.49 4.36 -3.73
CA TYR A 35 0.92 5.44 -4.53
C TYR A 35 2.01 6.41 -4.98
N GLU A 36 1.75 7.03 -6.12
CA GLU A 36 2.55 8.10 -6.71
C GLU A 36 1.63 9.28 -7.07
N ASN A 37 2.20 10.46 -7.22
CA ASN A 37 1.46 11.65 -7.57
C ASN A 37 0.93 11.55 -9.01
N VAL A 38 -0.39 11.71 -9.15
CA VAL A 38 -1.09 11.59 -10.45
C VAL A 38 -0.69 12.63 -11.48
N SER A 39 -0.06 13.72 -11.07
CA SER A 39 0.37 14.80 -11.96
C SER A 39 1.69 14.50 -12.68
N LEU A 40 2.39 13.42 -12.28
CA LEU A 40 3.64 12.96 -12.89
C LEU A 40 4.69 14.08 -13.04
N LEU A 41 4.83 14.89 -11.98
CA LEU A 41 5.83 15.95 -11.93
C LEU A 41 7.23 15.36 -11.76
N ASP A 42 8.24 16.05 -12.30
CA ASP A 42 9.63 15.69 -12.09
C ASP A 42 10.01 15.81 -10.61
N GLU A 43 10.75 14.82 -10.11
CA GLU A 43 11.27 14.85 -8.75
C GLU A 43 12.45 15.82 -8.64
N PRO A 44 12.53 16.61 -7.56
CA PRO A 44 13.65 17.52 -7.34
C PRO A 44 14.93 16.73 -7.01
N PHE A 45 16.08 17.26 -7.44
CA PHE A 45 17.38 16.76 -6.99
C PHE A 45 17.64 17.12 -5.53
N LEU A 46 18.34 16.23 -4.81
CA LEU A 46 18.85 16.53 -3.48
C LEU A 46 19.91 17.64 -3.51
N PRO A 47 20.14 18.37 -2.39
CA PRO A 47 21.13 19.43 -2.33
C PRO A 47 22.51 18.99 -2.81
N GLY A 48 23.08 19.73 -3.77
CA GLY A 48 24.40 19.42 -4.35
C GLY A 48 24.39 18.38 -5.48
N LYS A 49 23.20 17.91 -5.91
CA LYS A 49 23.04 17.01 -7.06
C LYS A 49 22.40 17.75 -8.24
N SER A 50 22.75 17.33 -9.46
CA SER A 50 22.16 17.86 -10.70
C SER A 50 22.49 16.92 -11.87
N ASN A 51 21.60 16.84 -12.87
CA ASN A 51 21.75 16.01 -14.07
C ASN A 51 22.17 14.55 -13.77
N SER A 52 21.72 14.02 -12.62
CA SER A 52 21.98 12.64 -12.22
C SER A 52 20.85 11.73 -12.68
N THR A 53 21.18 10.48 -12.98
CA THR A 53 20.22 9.39 -13.22
C THR A 53 20.15 8.40 -12.06
N GLU A 54 20.91 8.67 -10.98
CA GLU A 54 20.96 7.81 -9.81
C GLU A 54 19.71 8.01 -8.94
N TYR A 55 19.08 6.92 -8.55
CA TYR A 55 17.88 6.94 -7.72
C TYR A 55 18.09 7.74 -6.43
N MET A 56 19.23 7.53 -5.75
CA MET A 56 19.55 8.15 -4.47
C MET A 56 19.88 9.64 -4.55
N ASP A 57 19.91 10.24 -5.75
CA ASP A 57 20.19 11.67 -5.94
C ASP A 57 18.91 12.52 -6.04
N LEU A 58 17.73 11.89 -6.01
CA LEU A 58 16.43 12.54 -6.08
C LEU A 58 15.75 12.57 -4.70
N ASP A 59 14.98 13.62 -4.44
CA ASP A 59 14.06 13.69 -3.32
C ASP A 59 12.69 13.16 -3.77
N HIS A 60 12.37 11.95 -3.33
CA HIS A 60 11.25 11.15 -3.83
C HIS A 60 9.87 11.58 -3.31
N VAL A 61 9.59 12.88 -3.36
CA VAL A 61 8.37 13.49 -2.79
C VAL A 61 7.10 13.13 -3.56
N TYR A 62 7.22 12.68 -4.81
CA TYR A 62 6.08 12.36 -5.66
C TYR A 62 5.89 10.86 -5.88
N THR A 63 6.90 10.03 -5.64
CA THR A 63 6.81 8.57 -5.86
C THR A 63 6.77 7.75 -4.59
N ARG A 64 7.04 8.35 -3.42
CA ARG A 64 7.07 7.65 -2.12
C ARG A 64 6.25 8.36 -1.07
N SER A 65 5.88 7.63 -0.01
CA SER A 65 5.25 8.18 1.19
C SER A 65 3.99 9.03 0.94
N GLN A 66 3.25 8.76 -0.13
CA GLN A 66 2.02 9.48 -0.41
C GLN A 66 0.98 9.20 0.71
N PRO A 67 0.15 10.20 1.08
CA PRO A 67 -0.79 10.05 2.21
C PRO A 67 -1.78 8.89 2.03
N GLU A 68 -2.12 8.54 0.79
CA GLU A 68 -2.97 7.42 0.43
C GLU A 68 -2.42 6.06 0.90
N ASN A 69 -1.09 5.92 1.08
CA ASN A 69 -0.46 4.72 1.61
C ASN A 69 -1.02 4.38 3.01
N ILE A 70 -1.23 5.39 3.86
CA ILE A 70 -1.77 5.20 5.21
C ILE A 70 -3.24 4.78 5.13
N ILE A 71 -4.01 5.42 4.24
CA ILE A 71 -5.44 5.16 4.08
C ILE A 71 -5.67 3.69 3.70
N ILE A 72 -4.94 3.19 2.70
CA ILE A 72 -5.13 1.80 2.25
C ILE A 72 -4.67 0.78 3.31
N VAL A 73 -3.61 1.05 4.06
CA VAL A 73 -3.15 0.18 5.14
C VAL A 73 -4.20 0.10 6.26
N LEU A 74 -4.86 1.22 6.58
CA LEU A 74 -5.97 1.24 7.54
C LEU A 74 -7.17 0.43 7.03
N GLU A 75 -7.48 0.49 5.73
CA GLU A 75 -8.52 -0.36 5.14
C GLU A 75 -8.20 -1.85 5.26
N TRP A 76 -6.96 -2.25 4.97
CA TRP A 76 -6.51 -3.64 5.12
C TRP A 76 -6.59 -4.11 6.57
N ARG A 77 -6.21 -3.24 7.52
CA ARG A 77 -6.38 -3.52 8.96
C ARG A 77 -7.84 -3.75 9.32
N ALA A 78 -8.74 -2.85 8.90
CA ALA A 78 -10.17 -2.98 9.18
C ALA A 78 -10.74 -4.28 8.59
N PHE A 79 -10.32 -4.64 7.38
CA PHE A 79 -10.67 -5.91 6.74
C PHE A 79 -10.22 -7.12 7.59
N MET A 80 -8.94 -7.18 8.00
CA MET A 80 -8.44 -8.28 8.82
C MET A 80 -9.15 -8.37 10.17
N GLU A 81 -9.40 -7.24 10.84
CA GLU A 81 -10.15 -7.21 12.11
C GLU A 81 -11.58 -7.75 11.94
N SER A 82 -12.25 -7.40 10.84
CA SER A 82 -13.60 -7.90 10.54
C SER A 82 -13.60 -9.42 10.30
N PHE A 83 -12.63 -9.92 9.54
CA PHE A 83 -12.47 -11.35 9.26
C PHE A 83 -12.23 -12.14 10.54
N THR A 84 -11.30 -11.70 11.40
CA THR A 84 -11.00 -12.36 12.67
C THR A 84 -12.21 -12.39 13.61
N LYS A 85 -12.96 -11.29 13.72
CA LYS A 85 -14.19 -11.25 14.53
C LYS A 85 -15.23 -12.25 14.04
N SER A 86 -15.43 -12.35 12.72
CA SER A 86 -16.40 -13.30 12.13
C SER A 86 -16.03 -14.77 12.42
N LYS A 87 -14.74 -15.13 12.33
CA LYS A 87 -14.27 -16.49 12.62
C LYS A 87 -14.35 -16.84 14.11
N ASN A 88 -14.09 -15.87 15.00
CA ASN A 88 -14.19 -16.08 16.44
C ASN A 88 -15.64 -16.25 16.92
N GLN A 89 -16.63 -15.68 16.22
CA GLN A 89 -18.05 -15.91 16.51
C GLN A 89 -18.55 -17.28 16.02
N CYS A 90 -17.84 -17.94 15.10
CA CYS A 90 -18.16 -19.26 14.56
C CYS A 90 -17.37 -20.41 15.21
N ARG A 91 -16.65 -20.16 16.31
CA ARG A 91 -15.97 -21.20 17.10
C ARG A 91 -16.85 -21.50 18.33
N PRO A 92 -17.41 -22.73 18.49
CA PRO A 92 -18.14 -23.11 19.69
C PRO A 92 -17.23 -23.15 20.93
#